data_AF-A0A3N9VLR1-F1
#
_entry.id   AF-A0A3N9VLR1-F1
#
_cell.length_a   1.000
_cell.length_b   1.000
_cell.length_c   1.000
_cell.angle_alpha   90.00
_cell.angle_beta   90.00
_cell.angle_gamma   90.00
#
_symmetry.space_group_name_H-M   'P 1'
#
loop_
_entity.id
_entity.type
_entity.pdbx_description
1 polymer ?
#
loop_
_entity_poly.entity_id
_entity_poly.type
_entity_poly.pdbx_seq_one_letter_code
_entity_poly.pdbx_strand_id
1 'polypeptide(L)'
;KRVKQSATISYDAKALRLARRRAKEKTEAFRETYRYRAGIEGTMSDLDRLTGIKRLRVRGMTHIRVAATLKATGLNILRSSTFRIRKRRRHAGKHIDESAVSTIIWSIKERFIRLLGHLRQPSEEICLRNYRLGAFNAPSA
;
A
#
# COMPACT_ATOMS: atom_id res chain seq x y z
N LYS A 1 -4.53 36.02 -30.51
CA LYS A 1 -5.55 35.03 -30.07
C LYS A 1 -6.77 35.78 -29.56
N ARG A 2 -7.96 35.62 -30.16
CA ARG A 2 -9.19 36.32 -29.76
C ARG A 2 -9.75 35.66 -28.49
N VAL A 3 -9.76 36.37 -27.36
CA VAL A 3 -10.33 35.89 -26.10
C VAL A 3 -11.84 36.10 -26.16
N LYS A 4 -12.63 35.02 -26.06
CA LYS A 4 -14.10 35.11 -26.01
C LYS A 4 -14.50 35.70 -24.66
N GLN A 5 -15.06 36.92 -24.67
CA GLN A 5 -15.29 37.73 -23.45
C GLN A 5 -16.57 37.39 -22.68
N SER A 6 -17.45 36.54 -23.21
CA SER A 6 -18.63 36.09 -22.45
C SER A 6 -19.09 34.70 -22.89
N ALA A 7 -19.30 33.84 -21.90
CA ALA A 7 -20.01 32.58 -22.04
C ALA A 7 -21.25 32.69 -21.15
N THR A 8 -22.44 32.76 -21.78
CA THR A 8 -23.70 32.75 -21.06
C THR A 8 -23.92 31.37 -20.46
N ILE A 9 -23.85 31.25 -19.14
CA ILE A 9 -24.18 30.01 -18.46
C ILE A 9 -25.66 30.06 -18.12
N SER A 10 -26.48 29.26 -18.81
CA SER A 10 -27.89 29.09 -18.47
C SER A 10 -28.02 28.06 -17.34
N TYR A 11 -28.78 28.40 -16.31
CA TYR A 11 -29.09 27.48 -15.21
C TYR A 11 -30.59 27.34 -15.05
N ASP A 12 -31.05 26.10 -14.88
CA ASP A 12 -32.37 25.81 -14.35
C ASP A 12 -32.44 26.18 -12.86
N ALA A 13 -33.56 26.71 -12.38
CA ALA A 13 -33.79 27.06 -10.98
C ALA A 13 -33.55 25.86 -10.04
N LYS A 14 -33.91 24.64 -10.47
CA LYS A 14 -33.61 23.41 -9.73
C LYS A 14 -32.10 23.15 -9.64
N ALA A 15 -31.37 23.37 -10.73
CA ALA A 15 -29.92 23.19 -10.77
C ALA A 15 -29.22 24.18 -9.82
N LEU A 16 -29.67 25.45 -9.79
CA LEU A 16 -29.15 26.46 -8.87
C LEU A 16 -29.40 26.07 -7.41
N ARG A 17 -30.60 25.59 -7.07
CA ARG A 17 -30.93 25.12 -5.71
C ARG A 17 -30.04 23.96 -5.27
N LEU A 18 -29.83 22.97 -6.15
CA LEU A 18 -28.96 21.82 -5.85
C LEU A 18 -27.49 22.24 -5.73
N ALA A 19 -27.02 23.17 -6.57
CA ALA A 19 -25.67 23.71 -6.48
C ALA A 19 -25.43 24.40 -5.13
N ARG A 20 -26.38 25.24 -4.70
CA ARG A 20 -26.35 25.88 -3.37
C ARG A 20 -26.34 24.86 -2.23
N ARG A 21 -27.16 23.79 -2.32
CA ARG A 21 -27.16 22.71 -1.32
C ARG A 21 -25.81 21.98 -1.28
N ARG A 22 -25.23 21.61 -2.43
CA ARG A 22 -23.91 20.98 -2.50
C ARG A 22 -22.80 21.88 -1.97
N ALA A 23 -22.88 23.19 -2.22
CA ALA A 23 -21.94 24.15 -1.65
C ALA A 23 -22.03 24.16 -0.12
N LYS A 24 -23.26 24.14 0.43
CA LYS A 24 -23.49 24.01 1.88
C LYS A 24 -22.98 22.68 2.44
N GLU A 25 -23.24 21.55 1.78
CA GLU A 25 -22.78 20.22 2.20
C GLU A 25 -21.25 20.07 2.21
N LYS A 26 -20.54 20.87 1.39
CA LYS A 26 -19.06 20.90 1.36
C LYS A 26 -18.44 21.68 2.51
N THR A 27 -19.21 22.49 3.24
CA THR A 27 -18.71 23.25 4.38
C THR A 27 -18.22 22.31 5.49
N GLU A 28 -17.18 22.72 6.22
CA GLU A 28 -16.58 21.91 7.28
C GLU A 28 -17.56 21.68 8.43
N ALA A 29 -18.29 22.71 8.85
CA ALA A 29 -19.32 22.61 9.89
C ALA A 29 -20.41 21.57 9.55
N PHE A 30 -20.85 21.53 8.28
CA PHE A 30 -21.81 20.51 7.84
C PHE A 30 -21.20 19.11 7.88
N ARG A 31 -19.96 18.96 7.40
CA ARG A 31 -19.25 17.67 7.41
C ARG A 31 -19.05 17.15 8.82
N GLU A 32 -18.66 17.99 9.75
CA GLU A 32 -18.43 17.61 11.14
C GLU A 32 -19.71 17.12 11.80
N THR A 33 -20.81 17.88 11.63
CA THR A 33 -22.13 17.51 12.14
C THR A 33 -22.62 16.19 11.53
N TYR A 34 -22.46 16.02 10.21
CA TYR A 34 -23.02 14.89 9.47
C TYR A 34 -22.10 13.65 9.46
N ARG A 35 -20.85 13.76 9.96
CA ARG A 35 -19.84 12.68 9.96
C ARG A 35 -20.36 11.40 10.61
N TYR A 36 -21.03 11.52 11.75
CA TYR A 36 -21.54 10.37 12.50
C TYR A 36 -22.63 9.62 11.75
N ARG A 37 -23.60 10.37 11.19
CA ARG A 37 -24.70 9.79 10.40
C ARG A 37 -24.16 9.09 9.14
N ALA A 38 -23.26 9.75 8.41
CA ALA A 38 -22.60 9.15 7.25
C ALA A 38 -21.80 7.88 7.65
N GLY A 39 -21.16 7.87 8.82
CA GLY A 39 -20.46 6.70 9.34
C GLY A 39 -21.38 5.51 9.63
N ILE A 40 -22.57 5.76 10.19
CA ILE A 40 -23.59 4.73 10.44
C ILE A 40 -24.13 4.18 9.12
N GLU A 41 -24.50 5.05 8.18
CA GLU A 41 -25.00 4.67 6.86
C GLU A 41 -23.97 3.83 6.09
N GLY A 42 -22.71 4.26 6.10
CA GLY A 42 -21.61 3.49 5.52
C GLY A 42 -21.44 2.12 6.16
N THR A 43 -21.54 2.04 7.49
CA THR A 43 -21.47 0.76 8.22
C THR A 43 -22.59 -0.19 7.87
N MET A 44 -23.83 0.28 7.80
CA MET A 44 -24.96 -0.55 7.40
C MET A 44 -24.83 -1.03 5.95
N SER A 45 -24.34 -0.16 5.05
CA SER A 45 -24.12 -0.52 3.66
C SER A 45 -22.99 -1.55 3.50
N ASP A 46 -21.88 -1.40 4.22
CA ASP A 46 -20.77 -2.36 4.18
C ASP A 46 -21.17 -3.70 4.77
N LEU A 47 -21.90 -3.68 5.88
CA LEU A 47 -22.41 -4.88 6.55
C LEU A 47 -23.33 -5.67 5.60
N ASP A 48 -24.22 -4.99 4.90
CA ASP A 48 -25.10 -5.62 3.90
C ASP A 48 -24.32 -6.18 2.71
N ARG A 49 -23.41 -5.41 2.12
CA ARG A 49 -22.64 -5.84 0.93
C ARG A 49 -21.69 -7.00 1.20
N LEU A 50 -20.98 -6.95 2.33
CA LEU A 50 -19.93 -7.93 2.64
C LEU A 50 -20.49 -9.19 3.29
N THR A 51 -21.51 -9.04 4.13
CA THR A 51 -22.02 -10.16 4.93
C THR A 51 -23.41 -10.63 4.48
N GLY A 52 -24.14 -9.87 3.65
CA GLY A 52 -25.49 -10.22 3.23
C GLY A 52 -26.48 -10.25 4.39
N ILE A 53 -26.32 -9.37 5.38
CA ILE A 53 -27.10 -9.41 6.63
C ILE A 53 -28.61 -9.27 6.41
N LYS A 54 -29.05 -8.62 5.32
CA LYS A 54 -30.47 -8.51 4.96
C LYS A 54 -31.07 -9.82 4.43
N ARG A 55 -30.25 -10.80 4.07
CA ARG A 55 -30.67 -12.08 3.46
C ARG A 55 -30.16 -13.28 4.27
N LEU A 56 -30.42 -13.28 5.58
CA LEU A 56 -30.05 -14.38 6.46
C LEU A 56 -30.94 -15.61 6.24
N ARG A 57 -30.31 -16.78 6.10
CA ARG A 57 -31.00 -18.08 5.94
C ARG A 57 -31.18 -18.82 7.27
N VAL A 58 -31.33 -18.08 8.38
CA VAL A 58 -31.57 -18.66 9.72
C VAL A 58 -32.96 -18.28 10.20
N ARG A 59 -33.64 -19.19 10.90
CA ARG A 59 -34.97 -18.97 11.48
C ARG A 59 -34.87 -18.74 12.99
N GLY A 60 -35.74 -17.89 13.51
CA GLY A 60 -35.83 -17.57 14.94
C GLY A 60 -34.93 -16.39 15.36
N MET A 61 -35.46 -15.54 16.22
CA MET A 61 -34.83 -14.27 16.62
C MET A 61 -33.47 -14.47 17.33
N THR A 62 -33.35 -15.49 18.17
CA THR A 62 -32.11 -15.79 18.91
C THR A 62 -30.95 -16.07 17.95
N HIS A 63 -31.17 -16.93 16.95
CA HIS A 63 -30.15 -17.26 15.93
C HIS A 63 -29.83 -16.06 15.03
N ILE A 64 -30.84 -15.27 14.67
CA ILE A 64 -30.65 -14.04 13.87
C ILE A 64 -29.75 -13.05 14.63
N ARG A 65 -29.98 -12.85 15.94
CA ARG A 65 -29.16 -11.94 16.77
C ARG A 65 -27.71 -12.40 16.80
N VAL A 66 -27.46 -13.68 17.09
CA VAL A 66 -26.10 -14.22 17.12
C VAL A 66 -25.41 -14.07 15.77
N ALA A 67 -26.10 -14.42 14.68
CA ALA A 67 -25.56 -14.27 13.32
C ALA A 67 -25.25 -12.81 12.96
N ALA A 68 -26.14 -11.89 13.33
CA ALA A 68 -25.95 -10.46 13.10
C ALA A 68 -24.75 -9.91 13.90
N THR A 69 -24.65 -10.27 15.18
CA THR A 69 -23.53 -9.87 16.04
C THR A 69 -22.20 -10.39 15.51
N LEU A 70 -22.12 -11.67 15.11
CA LEU A 70 -20.89 -12.23 14.53
C LEU A 70 -20.49 -11.52 13.22
N LYS A 71 -21.46 -11.23 12.35
CA LYS A 71 -21.21 -10.48 11.11
C LYS A 71 -20.69 -9.06 11.38
N ALA A 72 -21.30 -8.36 12.34
CA ALA A 72 -20.84 -7.03 12.75
C ALA A 72 -19.43 -7.06 13.35
N THR A 73 -19.14 -8.04 14.21
CA THR A 73 -17.79 -8.26 14.78
C THR A 73 -16.77 -8.54 13.69
N GLY A 74 -17.09 -9.39 12.72
CA GLY A 74 -16.23 -9.66 11.57
C GLY A 74 -15.90 -8.39 10.78
N LEU A 75 -16.90 -7.55 10.52
CA LEU A 75 -16.69 -6.26 9.85
C LEU A 75 -15.76 -5.33 10.66
N ASN A 76 -15.92 -5.28 11.98
CA ASN A 76 -15.05 -4.49 12.85
C ASN A 76 -13.60 -4.97 12.84
N ILE A 77 -13.36 -6.29 12.80
CA ILE A 77 -12.02 -6.87 12.68
C ILE A 77 -11.38 -6.46 11.34
N LEU A 78 -12.11 -6.57 10.23
CA LEU A 78 -11.63 -6.17 8.90
C LEU A 78 -11.29 -4.67 8.83
N ARG A 79 -12.12 -3.81 9.43
CA ARG A 79 -11.83 -2.37 9.50
C ARG A 79 -10.60 -2.08 10.36
N SER A 80 -10.47 -2.77 11.50
CA SER A 80 -9.32 -2.61 12.39
C SER A 80 -8.02 -3.06 11.72
N SER A 81 -8.04 -4.18 10.99
CA SER A 81 -6.87 -4.67 10.25
C SER A 81 -6.45 -3.71 9.13
N THR A 82 -7.41 -3.22 8.33
CA THR A 82 -7.12 -2.25 7.27
C THR A 82 -6.63 -0.91 7.84
N PHE A 83 -7.16 -0.44 8.97
CA PHE A 83 -6.65 0.73 9.67
C PHE A 83 -5.21 0.54 10.13
N ARG A 84 -4.89 -0.61 10.75
CA ARG A 84 -3.52 -0.94 11.18
C ARG A 84 -2.54 -0.97 10.01
N ILE A 85 -2.92 -1.57 8.89
CA ILE A 85 -2.10 -1.61 7.67
C ILE A 85 -1.85 -0.19 7.15
N ARG A 86 -2.90 0.64 7.06
CA ARG A 86 -2.76 2.05 6.63
C ARG A 86 -1.87 2.86 7.57
N LYS A 87 -2.02 2.68 8.89
CA LYS A 87 -1.18 3.34 9.90
C LYS A 87 0.29 2.94 9.72
N ARG A 88 0.58 1.64 9.58
CA ARG A 88 1.94 1.14 9.29
C ARG A 88 2.52 1.76 8.02
N ARG A 89 1.76 1.83 6.93
CA ARG A 89 2.22 2.47 5.67
C ARG A 89 2.54 3.96 5.86
N ARG A 90 1.73 4.70 6.62
CA ARG A 90 2.01 6.12 6.94
C ARG A 90 3.28 6.31 7.77
N HIS A 91 3.57 5.39 8.71
CA HIS A 91 4.82 5.43 9.47
C HIS A 91 6.03 4.98 8.63
N ALA A 92 5.88 3.95 7.79
CA ALA A 92 6.95 3.50 6.88
C ALA A 92 7.32 4.59 5.86
N GLY A 93 6.33 5.31 5.30
CA GLY A 93 6.58 6.45 4.43
C GLY A 93 7.16 7.69 5.11
N LYS A 94 7.29 7.69 6.45
CA LYS A 94 7.96 8.75 7.23
C LYS A 94 9.37 8.36 7.69
N HIS A 95 9.81 7.11 7.45
CA HIS A 95 11.04 6.56 8.03
C HIS A 95 11.97 5.97 6.97
N ILE A 96 12.15 6.67 5.86
CA ILE A 96 13.36 6.53 5.04
C ILE A 96 14.17 7.79 5.33
N ASP A 97 14.97 7.73 6.38
CA ASP A 97 16.05 8.70 6.53
C ASP A 97 17.08 8.36 5.45
N GLU A 98 17.00 9.07 4.32
CA GLU A 98 17.94 8.93 3.19
C GLU A 98 19.40 8.99 3.65
N SER A 99 19.68 9.66 4.79
CA SER A 99 21.01 9.72 5.40
C SER A 99 21.47 8.37 5.96
N ALA A 100 20.57 7.56 6.54
CA ALA A 100 20.92 6.28 7.13
C ALA A 100 21.24 5.22 6.06
N VAL A 101 20.44 5.18 4.98
CA VAL A 101 20.66 4.27 3.85
C VAL A 101 21.93 4.65 3.09
N SER A 102 22.16 5.95 2.86
CA SER A 102 23.38 6.43 2.20
C SER A 102 24.65 6.18 3.03
N THR A 103 24.58 6.30 4.35
CA THR A 103 25.71 5.99 5.25
C THR A 103 26.12 4.51 5.17
N ILE A 104 25.14 3.60 5.10
CA ILE A 104 25.40 2.16 4.96
C ILE A 104 26.01 1.85 3.58
N ILE A 105 25.43 2.40 2.51
CA ILE A 105 25.94 2.22 1.14
C ILE A 105 27.37 2.76 1.01
N TRP A 106 27.64 3.94 1.56
CA TRP A 106 28.97 4.55 1.56
C TRP A 106 30.00 3.69 2.32
N SER A 107 29.61 3.16 3.49
CA SER A 107 30.46 2.28 4.29
C SER A 107 30.82 0.97 3.57
N ILE A 108 29.88 0.39 2.82
CA ILE A 108 30.12 -0.81 2.01
C ILE A 108 31.05 -0.48 0.83
N LYS A 109 30.80 0.64 0.13
CA LYS A 109 31.64 1.12 -0.97
C LYS A 109 33.10 1.30 -0.52
N GLU A 110 33.33 1.96 0.61
CA GLU A 110 34.66 2.18 1.19
C GLU A 110 35.40 0.87 1.46
N ARG A 111 34.72 -0.11 2.08
CA ARG A 111 35.33 -1.43 2.35
C ARG A 111 35.68 -2.17 1.07
N PHE A 112 34.82 -2.13 0.06
CA PHE A 112 35.08 -2.77 -1.24
C PHE A 112 36.25 -2.13 -1.98
N ILE A 113 36.35 -0.79 -1.99
CA ILE A 113 37.46 -0.09 -2.65
C ILE A 113 38.79 -0.43 -1.96
N ARG A 114 38.82 -0.48 -0.63
CA ARG A 114 40.02 -0.88 0.13
C ARG A 114 40.42 -2.33 -0.14
N LEU A 115 39.44 -3.24 -0.24
CA LEU A 115 39.65 -4.65 -0.55
C LEU A 115 40.20 -4.82 -1.99
N LEU A 116 39.60 -4.15 -2.96
CA LEU A 116 40.05 -4.17 -4.37
C LEU A 116 41.41 -3.50 -4.56
N GLY A 117 41.73 -2.47 -3.77
CA GLY A 117 43.05 -1.85 -3.74
C GLY A 117 44.15 -2.82 -3.28
N HIS A 118 43.86 -3.68 -2.31
CA HIS A 118 44.77 -4.76 -1.89
C HIS A 118 44.95 -5.81 -2.99
N LEU A 119 43.91 -6.09 -3.78
CA LEU A 119 43.96 -7.07 -4.86
C LEU A 119 44.58 -6.52 -6.16
N ARG A 120 44.94 -5.24 -6.23
CA ARG A 120 45.48 -4.57 -7.44
C ARG A 120 46.99 -4.27 -7.37
N GLN A 121 47.73 -4.85 -6.42
CA GLN A 121 49.19 -4.95 -6.57
C GLN A 121 49.50 -6.12 -7.52
N PRO A 122 50.07 -5.87 -8.72
CA PRO A 122 50.18 -6.89 -9.75
C PRO A 122 51.36 -7.83 -9.51
N SER A 123 51.05 -9.13 -9.54
CA SER A 123 51.77 -10.21 -10.22
C SER A 123 53.27 -10.06 -10.47
N GLU A 124 54.09 -10.84 -9.76
CA GLU A 124 55.20 -11.62 -10.33
C GLU A 124 55.39 -12.87 -9.47
N GLU A 125 54.94 -14.03 -9.96
CA GLU A 125 55.40 -15.40 -9.62
C GLU A 125 54.34 -16.42 -10.05
N ILE A 126 54.19 -16.64 -11.36
CA ILE A 126 53.66 -17.90 -11.88
C ILE A 126 54.79 -18.54 -12.68
N CYS A 127 55.77 -19.07 -11.94
CA CYS A 127 56.84 -19.89 -12.48
C CYS A 127 56.46 -21.37 -12.29
N LEU A 128 56.23 -22.04 -13.42
CA LEU A 128 56.55 -23.44 -13.70
C LEU A 128 56.40 -24.44 -12.53
N ARG A 129 55.21 -25.03 -12.35
CA ARG A 129 55.12 -26.33 -11.70
C ARG A 129 53.86 -27.10 -12.10
N ASN A 130 54.11 -28.28 -12.66
CA ASN A 130 53.23 -29.46 -12.60
C ASN A 130 52.20 -29.66 -13.73
N TYR A 131 52.68 -30.03 -14.92
CA TYR A 131 51.99 -31.04 -15.73
C TYR A 131 52.91 -32.25 -15.93
N ARG A 132 52.86 -33.18 -14.98
CA ARG A 132 53.37 -34.54 -15.13
C ARG A 132 52.54 -35.43 -14.21
N LEU A 133 52.07 -36.56 -14.75
CA LEU A 133 51.23 -37.65 -14.19
C LEU A 133 49.91 -37.71 -14.99
N GLY A 134 49.64 -38.72 -15.82
CA GLY A 134 50.38 -39.94 -16.11
C GLY A 134 49.97 -40.51 -17.47
N ALA A 135 50.90 -41.22 -18.10
CA ALA A 135 50.73 -41.97 -19.33
C ALA A 135 50.81 -43.46 -19.00
N PHE A 136 49.83 -44.25 -19.47
CA PHE A 136 49.84 -45.70 -19.80
C PHE A 136 48.37 -46.18 -19.79
N ASN A 137 47.83 -47.01 -20.66
CA ASN A 137 48.18 -47.56 -21.97
C ASN A 137 46.86 -48.15 -22.52
N ALA A 138 46.59 -48.02 -23.82
CA ALA A 138 45.46 -48.68 -24.49
C ALA A 138 45.98 -49.90 -25.28
N PRO A 139 45.30 -51.06 -25.25
CA PRO A 139 45.72 -52.23 -26.02
C PRO A 139 45.26 -52.15 -27.48
N SER A 140 46.11 -52.68 -28.36
CA SER A 140 45.92 -52.86 -29.79
C SER A 140 44.85 -53.91 -30.13
N ALA A 141 44.05 -53.63 -31.15
CA ALA A 141 43.39 -54.60 -32.00
C ALA A 141 43.47 -54.11 -33.45
#